data_AF-A0A0J9YE17-F1
#
_entry.id   AF-A0A0J9YE17-F1
#
_cell.length_a   1.000
_cell.length_b   1.000
_cell.length_c   1.000
_cell.angle_alpha   90.00
_cell.angle_beta   90.00
_cell.angle_gamma   90.00
#
_symmetry.space_group_name_H-M   'P 1'
#
loop_
_entity.id
_entity.type
_entity.pdbx_description
1 polymer ?
#
loop_
_entity_poly.entity_id
_entity_poly.type
_entity_poly.pdbx_seq_one_letter_code
_entity_poly.pdbx_strand_id
1 'polypeptide(L)' 'MSDSSSDEDETVPTQLVEEQDDDITFQKLGVTDVLCEACDRLNWKKPTKVQIAALPHAFKKRDIIGLAETG' A
#
# COMPACT_ATOMS: atom_id res chain seq x y z
N MET A 1 31.80 -20.51 15.13
CA MET A 1 30.73 -19.50 15.24
C MET A 1 30.95 -18.53 14.10
N SER A 2 30.18 -18.70 13.02
CA SER A 2 30.19 -17.81 11.86
C SER A 2 28.74 -17.40 11.63
N ASP A 3 28.43 -16.18 12.03
CA ASP A 3 27.20 -15.49 11.64
C ASP A 3 27.23 -15.31 10.12
N SER A 4 26.38 -16.07 9.44
CA SER A 4 26.02 -15.81 8.05
C SER A 4 24.50 -15.69 8.04
N SER A 5 24.00 -14.53 8.51
CA SER A 5 22.64 -14.08 8.23
C SER A 5 22.59 -13.79 6.74
N SER A 6 22.28 -14.82 5.96
CA SER A 6 21.87 -14.67 4.57
C SER A 6 20.45 -14.13 4.60
N ASP A 7 20.32 -12.82 4.84
CA ASP A 7 19.14 -12.07 4.46
C ASP A 7 19.12 -12.07 2.93
N GLU A 8 18.41 -13.06 2.37
CA GLU A 8 17.99 -13.04 0.98
C GLU A 8 17.05 -11.85 0.82
N ASP A 9 17.63 -10.70 0.45
CA ASP A 9 16.92 -9.54 -0.07
C ASP A 9 16.27 -10.00 -1.39
N GLU A 10 15.11 -10.63 -1.25
CA GLU A 10 14.13 -10.77 -2.31
C GLU A 10 13.80 -9.36 -2.78
N THR A 11 14.58 -8.90 -3.77
CA THR A 11 14.27 -7.76 -4.60
C THR A 11 13.00 -8.10 -5.37
N VAL A 12 11.85 -8.00 -4.70
CA VAL A 12 10.55 -8.12 -5.33
C VAL A 12 10.52 -7.02 -6.38
N PRO A 13 10.36 -7.36 -7.67
CA PRO A 13 10.46 -6.39 -8.75
C PRO A 13 9.49 -5.23 -8.49
N THR A 14 9.99 -4.00 -8.59
CA THR A 14 9.25 -2.73 -8.52
C THR A 14 8.26 -2.56 -9.69
N GLN A 15 7.83 -3.64 -10.33
CA GLN A 15 7.01 -3.58 -11.52
C GLN A 15 5.54 -3.88 -11.18
N LEU A 16 4.69 -2.99 -11.69
CA LEU A 16 3.23 -3.09 -11.85
C LEU A 16 2.36 -2.47 -10.74
N VAL A 17 2.48 -1.14 -10.57
CA VAL A 17 1.30 -0.30 -10.29
C VAL A 17 1.15 0.75 -11.41
N GLU A 18 1.14 0.28 -12.66
CA GLU A 18 0.72 1.06 -13.83
C GLU A 18 -0.66 0.65 -14.35
N GLU A 19 -1.28 -0.40 -13.79
CA GLU A 19 -2.67 -0.76 -14.12
C GLU A 19 -3.62 0.12 -13.29
N GLN A 20 -3.99 1.24 -13.91
CA GLN A 20 -5.04 2.14 -13.47
C GLN A 20 -6.40 1.42 -13.52
N ASP A 21 -6.74 0.71 -12.45
CA ASP A 21 -8.14 0.43 -12.15
C ASP A 21 -8.69 1.66 -11.39
N ASP A 22 -9.46 2.49 -12.08
CA ASP A 22 -10.24 3.58 -11.48
C ASP A 22 -11.29 3.08 -10.45
N ASP A 23 -11.43 1.76 -10.33
CA ASP A 23 -12.34 1.02 -9.47
C ASP A 23 -11.66 0.42 -8.21
N ILE A 24 -10.40 0.77 -7.92
CA ILE A 24 -9.77 0.34 -6.66
C ILE A 24 -10.41 1.07 -5.48
N THR A 25 -11.03 0.30 -4.58
CA THR A 25 -11.60 0.77 -3.32
C THR A 25 -10.70 0.45 -2.13
N PHE A 26 -10.87 1.16 -1.01
CA PHE A 26 -10.16 0.86 0.23
C PHE A 26 -10.35 -0.60 0.68
N GLN A 27 -11.54 -1.15 0.47
CA GLN A 27 -11.84 -2.54 0.79
C GLN A 27 -11.01 -3.53 -0.06
N LYS A 28 -10.84 -3.26 -1.36
CA LYS A 28 -9.99 -4.08 -2.27
C LYS A 28 -8.50 -4.03 -1.87
N LEU A 29 -8.07 -2.95 -1.22
CA LEU A 29 -6.70 -2.79 -0.71
C LEU A 29 -6.45 -3.55 0.59
N GLY A 30 -7.48 -4.12 1.22
CA GLY A 30 -7.37 -4.85 2.50
C GLY A 30 -7.58 -3.97 3.73
N VAL A 31 -8.17 -2.78 3.56
CA VAL A 31 -8.59 -1.93 4.69
C VAL A 31 -9.82 -2.54 5.35
N THR A 32 -9.86 -2.51 6.69
CA THR A 32 -10.98 -3.06 7.46
C THR A 32 -12.25 -2.22 7.29
N ASP A 33 -13.42 -2.84 7.40
CA ASP A 33 -14.71 -2.19 7.15
C ASP A 33 -14.93 -0.93 8.01
N VAL A 34 -14.51 -0.96 9.28
CA VAL A 34 -14.60 0.20 10.19
C VAL A 34 -13.82 1.42 9.67
N LEU A 35 -12.67 1.19 9.03
CA LEU A 35 -11.86 2.25 8.43
C LEU A 35 -12.46 2.71 7.09
N CYS A 36 -13.06 1.81 6.32
CA CYS A 36 -13.81 2.16 5.11
C CYS A 36 -14.99 3.08 5.45
N GLU A 37 -15.79 2.75 6.49
CA GLU A 37 -16.88 3.60 6.98
C GLU A 37 -16.39 4.99 7.42
N ALA A 38 -15.21 5.05 8.07
CA ALA A 38 -14.60 6.32 8.44
C ALA A 38 -14.19 7.14 7.20
N CYS A 39 -13.63 6.49 6.17
CA CYS A 39 -13.29 7.14 4.90
C CYS A 39 -14.56 7.66 4.20
N ASP A 40 -15.64 6.89 4.20
CA ASP A 40 -16.93 7.30 3.62
C ASP A 40 -17.52 8.51 4.33
N ARG A 41 -17.46 8.54 5.68
CA ARG A 41 -17.88 9.70 6.49
C ARG A 41 -17.04 10.95 6.21
N LEU A 42 -15.77 10.78 5.87
CA LEU A 42 -14.86 11.85 5.43
C LEU A 42 -15.02 12.20 3.94
N ASN A 43 -15.95 11.53 3.25
CA ASN A 43 -16.21 11.70 1.83
C ASN A 43 -14.98 11.35 0.95
N TRP A 44 -14.12 10.47 1.45
CA TRP A 44 -12.97 9.90 0.75
C TRP A 44 -13.42 8.69 -0.07
N LYS A 45 -13.95 8.96 -1.25
CA LYS A 45 -14.56 7.94 -2.12
C LYS A 45 -13.56 7.07 -2.87
N LYS A 46 -12.37 7.60 -3.16
CA LYS A 46 -11.32 6.91 -3.90
C LYS A 46 -9.97 7.05 -3.19
N PRO A 47 -9.21 5.96 -3.03
CA PRO A 47 -7.85 6.04 -2.53
C PRO A 47 -6.96 6.78 -3.52
N THR A 48 -5.97 7.52 -3.01
CA THR A 48 -4.99 8.22 -3.85
C THR A 48 -3.95 7.26 -4.41
N LYS A 49 -3.24 7.66 -5.47
CA LYS A 49 -2.19 6.83 -6.09
C LYS A 49 -1.14 6.36 -5.08
N VAL A 50 -0.71 7.25 -4.17
CA VAL A 50 0.24 6.88 -3.11
C VAL A 50 -0.35 5.90 -2.10
N GLN A 51 -1.64 6.01 -1.77
CA GLN A 51 -2.31 5.07 -0.87
C GLN A 51 -2.46 3.69 -1.52
N ILE A 52 -2.82 3.62 -2.80
CA ILE A 52 -2.92 2.37 -3.56
C ILE A 52 -1.58 1.64 -3.59
N ALA A 53 -0.48 2.37 -3.80
CA ALA A 53 0.86 1.79 -3.79
C ALA A 53 1.33 1.41 -2.37
N ALA A 54 1.10 2.27 -1.37
CA ALA A 54 1.66 2.08 -0.03
C ALA A 54 0.89 1.06 0.83
N LEU A 55 -0.45 1.04 0.77
CA LEU A 55 -1.27 0.21 1.67
C LEU A 55 -0.96 -1.29 1.58
N PRO A 56 -0.79 -1.90 0.38
CA PRO A 56 -0.43 -3.31 0.27
C PRO A 56 0.94 -3.65 0.90
N HIS A 57 1.91 -2.74 0.80
CA HIS A 57 3.21 -2.93 1.44
C HIS A 57 3.15 -2.75 2.96
N ALA A 58 2.29 -1.83 3.43
CA ALA A 58 2.09 -1.58 4.86
C ALA A 58 1.47 -2.79 5.56
N PHE A 59 0.50 -3.43 4.92
CA PHE A 59 -0.12 -4.65 5.45
C PHE A 59 0.84 -5.85 5.48
N LYS A 60 1.87 -5.85 4.62
CA LYS A 60 2.98 -6.80 4.68
C LYS A 60 4.03 -6.46 5.75
N LYS A 61 3.79 -5.44 6.58
CA LYS A 61 4.69 -4.97 7.64
C LYS A 61 6.10 -4.62 7.12
N ARG A 62 6.18 -4.12 5.90
CA ARG A 62 7.45 -3.64 5.32
C ARG A 62 7.62 -2.16 5.63
N ASP A 63 8.88 -1.73 5.73
CA ASP A 63 9.21 -0.32 5.76
C ASP A 63 8.90 0.33 4.41
N ILE A 64 8.40 1.57 4.44
CA ILE A 64 7.92 2.28 3.26
C ILE A 64 8.54 3.67 3.21
N ILE A 65 9.13 4.02 2.07
CA ILE A 65 9.52 5.40 1.74
C ILE A 65 8.56 5.87 0.65
N GLY A 66 7.63 6.76 1.00
CA GLY A 66 6.66 7.33 0.07
C GLY A 66 7.04 8.77 -0.32
N LEU A 67 7.26 9.01 -1.61
CA LEU A 67 7.36 10.37 -2.17
C LEU A 67 6.02 10.74 -2.79
N ALA A 68 5.34 11.72 -2.21
CA ALA A 68 4.08 12.25 -2.72
C ALA A 68 4.03 13.77 -2.51
N GLU A 69 3.32 14.44 -3.40
CA GLU A 69 3.03 15.87 -3.26
C GLU A 69 1.77 16.07 -2.41
N THR A 70 1.67 17.21 -1.73
CA THR A 70 0.46 17.59 -1.00
C THR A 70 -0.67 17.83 -2.00
N GLY A 71 -1.80 17.15 -1.79
CA GLY A 71 -3.06 17.38 -2.50
C GLY A 71 -4.06 18.15 -1.67
#